data_AF-A0A7C1JVT6-F1
#
_entry.id   AF-A0A7C1JVT6-F1
#
_cell.length_a   1.000
_cell.length_b   1.000
_cell.length_c   1.000
_cell.angle_alpha   90.00
_cell.angle_beta   90.00
_cell.angle_gamma   90.00
#
_symmetry.space_group_name_H-M   'P 1'
#
loop_
_entity.id
_entity.type
_entity.pdbx_description
1 polymer ?
#
loop_
_entity_poly.entity_id
_entity_poly.type
_entity_poly.pdbx_seq_one_letter_code
_entity_poly.pdbx_strand_id
1 'polypeptide(L)' 'DRPQQGRVLSVVDVPLQDDGTRAAHQVSEGDKVLYGRWAGTEVVVDGQKLLILDESEIMAVIQ' A
#
# COMPACT_ATOMS: atom_id res chain seq x y z
N ASP A 1 -20.08 5.30 -0.67
CA ASP A 1 -19.12 5.04 0.41
C ASP A 1 -18.03 6.11 0.40
N ARG A 2 -17.49 6.52 1.55
CA ARG A 2 -16.41 7.54 1.58
C ARG A 2 -15.05 6.82 1.60
N PRO A 3 -14.18 7.02 0.60
CA PRO A 3 -12.85 6.41 0.60
C PRO A 3 -12.04 6.89 1.82
N GLN A 4 -11.15 6.03 2.30
CA GLN A 4 -10.23 6.34 3.39
C GLN A 4 -8.90 6.81 2.83
N GLN A 5 -8.14 7.52 3.66
CA GLN A 5 -6.82 8.05 3.32
C GLN A 5 -5.78 7.48 4.26
N GLY A 6 -4.59 7.21 3.70
CA GLY A 6 -3.44 6.74 4.46
C GLY A 6 -2.14 7.21 3.83
N ARG A 7 -1.05 7.07 4.58
CA ARG A 7 0.30 7.30 4.09
C ARG A 7 1.03 5.97 3.99
N VAL A 8 1.65 5.70 2.86
CA VAL A 8 2.48 4.50 2.67
C VAL A 8 3.71 4.62 3.56
N LEU A 9 3.87 3.66 4.47
CA LEU A 9 5.02 3.61 5.36
C LEU A 9 6.14 2.69 4.83
N SER A 10 5.76 1.64 4.11
CA SER A 10 6.68 0.67 3.51
C SER A 10 6.00 -0.06 2.36
N VAL A 11 6.78 -0.52 1.39
CA VAL A 11 6.32 -1.34 0.26
C VAL A 11 7.18 -2.60 0.22
N VAL A 12 6.56 -3.76 -0.01
CA VAL A 12 7.28 -5.04 -0.09
C VAL A 12 8.11 -5.12 -1.37
N ASP A 13 9.32 -5.68 -1.34
CA ASP A 13 10.11 -5.88 -2.55
C ASP A 13 9.39 -6.76 -3.60
N VAL A 14 9.34 -6.32 -4.86
CA VAL A 14 8.89 -7.18 -5.96
C VAL A 14 9.92 -8.28 -6.24
N PRO A 15 9.51 -9.56 -6.31
CA PRO A 15 10.39 -10.65 -6.73
C PRO A 15 11.07 -10.38 -8.07
N LEU A 16 12.30 -10.87 -8.23
CA LEU A 16 12.97 -10.85 -9.53
C LEU A 16 12.25 -11.82 -10.47
N GLN A 17 11.88 -11.34 -11.66
CA GLN A 17 11.38 -12.20 -12.73
C GLN A 17 12.54 -12.97 -13.36
N ASP A 18 12.22 -14.05 -14.08
CA ASP A 18 13.21 -14.93 -14.73
C ASP A 18 14.10 -14.19 -15.75
N ASP A 19 13.62 -13.06 -16.28
CA ASP A 19 14.36 -12.18 -17.20
C ASP A 19 15.27 -11.15 -16.49
N GLY A 20 15.34 -11.20 -15.16
CA GLY A 20 16.13 -10.27 -14.35
C GLY A 20 15.47 -8.92 -14.10
N THR A 21 14.21 -8.73 -14.51
CA THR A 21 13.46 -7.49 -14.26
C THR A 21 12.65 -7.58 -12.96
N ARG A 22 12.24 -6.42 -12.44
CA ARG A 22 11.25 -6.30 -11.36
C ARG A 22 10.08 -5.48 -11.89
N ALA A 23 8.85 -5.87 -11.55
CA ALA A 23 7.72 -4.98 -11.79
C ALA A 23 7.88 -3.73 -10.91
N ALA A 24 7.51 -2.56 -11.44
CA ALA A 24 7.50 -1.34 -10.65
C ALA A 24 6.24 -1.31 -9.77
N HIS A 25 6.39 -0.94 -8.51
CA HIS A 25 5.28 -0.62 -7.64
C HIS A 25 4.51 0.59 -8.16
N GLN A 26 3.19 0.58 -7.96
CA GLN A 26 2.36 1.73 -8.29
C GLN A 26 2.42 2.84 -7.23
N VAL A 27 2.99 2.54 -6.07
CA VAL A 27 3.15 3.45 -4.94
C VAL A 27 4.56 3.39 -4.38
N SER A 28 4.97 4.46 -3.70
CA SER A 28 6.26 4.55 -3.02
C SER A 28 6.09 4.96 -1.57
N GLU A 29 7.11 4.71 -0.75
CA GLU A 29 7.14 5.18 0.63
C GLU A 29 6.93 6.71 0.70
N GLY A 30 6.02 7.13 1.58
CA GLY A 30 5.66 8.53 1.74
C GLY A 30 4.46 9.00 0.92
N ASP A 31 4.01 8.24 -0.07
CA ASP A 31 2.82 8.57 -0.85
C ASP A 31 1.58 8.62 0.05
N LYS A 32 0.68 9.57 -0.22
CA LYS A 32 -0.68 9.55 0.34
C LYS A 32 -1.58 8.84 -0.64
N VAL A 33 -2.40 7.93 -0.15
CA VAL A 33 -3.24 7.07 -0.99
C VAL A 33 -4.69 7.10 -0.54
N LEU A 34 -5.59 6.89 -1.49
CA LEU A 34 -6.99 6.61 -1.26
C LEU A 34 -7.26 5.11 -1.43
N TYR A 35 -8.01 4.53 -0.50
CA TYR A 35 -8.41 3.13 -0.54
C TYR A 35 -9.85 2.94 -0.05
N GLY A 36 -10.44 1.80 -0.37
CA GLY A 36 -11.80 1.46 0.05
C GLY A 36 -11.93 1.37 1.57
N ARG A 37 -13.09 1.71 2.12
CA ARG A 37 -13.35 1.64 3.58
C ARG A 37 -13.12 0.24 4.18
N TRP A 38 -13.33 -0.79 3.37
CA TRP A 38 -13.25 -2.19 3.78
C TRP A 38 -12.00 -2.89 3.26
N ALA A 39 -11.04 -2.13 2.71
CA ALA A 39 -9.80 -2.67 2.17
C ALA A 39 -8.78 -2.90 3.28
N GLY A 40 -7.91 -3.89 3.05
CA GLY A 40 -6.78 -4.20 3.91
C GLY A 40 -7.09 -4.95 5.20
N THR A 41 -6.02 -5.23 5.95
CA THR A 41 -6.04 -5.93 7.24
C THR A 41 -5.36 -5.07 8.31
N GLU A 42 -6.06 -4.81 9.41
CA GLU A 42 -5.49 -4.10 10.56
C GLU A 42 -4.52 -5.00 11.33
N VAL A 43 -3.35 -4.47 11.65
CA VAL A 43 -2.33 -5.13 12.47
C VAL A 43 -1.78 -4.17 13.53
N VAL A 44 -1.27 -4.70 14.63
CA VAL A 44 -0.58 -3.90 15.66
C VAL A 44 0.88 -4.30 15.69
N VAL A 45 1.77 -3.34 15.43
CA VAL A 45 3.23 -3.52 15.47
C VAL A 45 3.79 -2.46 16.40
N ASP A 46 4.58 -2.86 17.40
CA ASP A 46 5.17 -1.95 18.40
C ASP A 46 4.16 -0.99 19.06
N GLY A 47 2.93 -1.48 19.28
CA GLY A 47 1.84 -0.69 19.87
C GLY A 47 1.17 0.30 18.91
N GLN A 48 1.58 0.35 17.65
CA GLN A 48 0.98 1.18 16.61
C GLN A 48 0.01 0.36 15.77
N LYS A 49 -1.18 0.91 15.51
CA LYS A 49 -2.14 0.33 14.57
C LYS A 49 -1.75 0.69 13.15
N LEU A 50 -1.47 -0.32 12.35
CA LEU A 50 -1.13 -0.21 10.94
C LEU A 50 -2.18 -0.94 10.10
N LEU A 51 -2.27 -0.57 8.84
CA LEU A 51 -3.14 -1.22 7.86
C LEU A 51 -2.27 -1.77 6.74
N ILE A 52 -2.34 -3.08 6.54
CA ILE A 52 -1.73 -3.74 5.38
C ILE A 52 -2.74 -3.65 4.24
N LEU A 53 -2.33 -3.08 3.11
CA LEU A 53 -3.13 -2.96 1.90
C LEU A 53 -2.46 -3.72 0.77
N ASP A 54 -3.25 -4.38 -0.07
CA ASP A 54 -2.78 -4.83 -1.38
C ASP A 54 -2.76 -3.64 -2.35
N GLU A 55 -1.78 -3.56 -3.25
CA GLU A 55 -1.70 -2.47 -4.23
C GLU A 55 -2.95 -2.38 -5.11
N SER A 56 -3.62 -3.50 -5.39
CA SER A 56 -4.85 -3.54 -6.17
C SER A 56 -6.06 -2.89 -5.47
N GLU A 57 -5.99 -2.70 -4.15
CA GLU A 57 -7.02 -2.03 -3.36
C GLU A 57 -6.82 -0.50 -3.28
N ILE A 58 -5.67 -0.01 -3.78
CA ILE A 58 -5.36 1.41 -3.83
C ILE A 58 -6.06 2.02 -5.04
N MET A 59 -6.92 3.02 -4.78
CA MET A 59 -7.73 3.68 -5.80
C MET A 59 -6.98 4.82 -6.49
N ALA A 60 -6.13 5.55 -5.74
CA ALA A 60 -5.35 6.68 -6.26
C ALA A 60 -4.23 7.08 -5.29
N VAL A 61 -3.15 7.63 -5.84
CA VAL A 61 -2.15 8.44 -5.11
C VAL A 61 -2.56 9.91 -5.17
N ILE A 62 -2.51 10.62 -4.04
CA ILE A 62 -2.90 12.03 -3.90
C ILE A 62 -1.73 12.87 -3.36
N GLN A 63 -1.63 14.15 -3.73
CA GLN A 63 -0.60 15.09 -3.25
C GLN A 63 -1.11 15.92 -2.04
#